data_AF-A0A2X1IWW9-F1
#
_entry.id   AF-A0A2X1IWW9-F1
#
_cell.length_a   1.000
_cell.length_b   1.000
_cell.length_c   1.000
_cell.angle_alpha   90.00
_cell.angle_beta   90.00
_cell.angle_gamma   90.00
#
_symmetry.space_group_name_H-M   'P 1'
#
loop_
_entity.id
_entity.type
_entity.pdbx_description
1 polymer ?
#
loop_
_entity_poly.entity_id
_entity_poly.type
_entity_poly.pdbx_seq_one_letter_code
_entity_poly.pdbx_strand_id
1 'polypeptide(L)'
;MTLSADGTIEDNIEFFAATIESKAKLVYDQVSDWLENTGDWQPESEAIAEQVRLLAQICQRRGEWRHNHALVFKDRPDYRFILGEKGEVLDIVAEPRRIANRIVEEAMIAANICAAAYCAISSVLASITCIWALIRRMPTRWQRC
;
A
#
# COMPACT_ATOMS: atom_id res chain seq x y z
N MET A 1 -0.14 -16.08 -2.07
CA MET A 1 1.20 -15.82 -1.51
C MET A 1 1.18 -16.19 -0.05
N THR A 2 2.25 -16.81 0.45
CA THR A 2 2.41 -17.11 1.88
C THR A 2 3.53 -16.25 2.45
N LEU A 3 3.33 -15.75 3.66
CA LEU A 3 4.33 -14.93 4.37
C LEU A 3 4.86 -15.73 5.57
N SER A 4 6.17 -15.91 5.61
CA SER A 4 6.86 -16.50 6.76
C SER A 4 6.84 -15.54 7.96
N ALA A 5 7.16 -16.06 9.15
CA ALA A 5 7.09 -15.30 10.40
C ALA A 5 8.00 -14.05 10.44
N ASP A 6 9.09 -14.09 9.67
CA ASP A 6 10.08 -13.01 9.52
C ASP A 6 9.71 -11.99 8.43
N GLY A 7 8.56 -12.17 7.75
CA GLY A 7 8.13 -11.32 6.64
C GLY A 7 8.68 -11.71 5.27
N THR A 8 9.39 -12.83 5.14
CA THR A 8 9.81 -13.36 3.84
C THR A 8 8.59 -13.83 3.03
N ILE A 9 8.59 -13.54 1.72
CA ILE A 9 7.59 -14.04 0.78
C ILE A 9 8.09 -15.39 0.26
N GLU A 10 7.28 -16.44 0.43
CA GLU A 10 7.61 -17.78 -0.04
C GLU A 10 7.40 -17.94 -1.55
N ASP A 11 8.08 -18.92 -2.15
CA ASP A 11 8.04 -19.19 -3.60
C ASP A 11 6.70 -19.80 -4.09
N ASN A 12 5.78 -20.15 -3.18
CA ASN A 12 4.47 -20.74 -3.46
C ASN A 12 3.42 -19.71 -3.93
N ILE A 13 3.79 -18.90 -4.92
CA ILE A 13 2.95 -17.83 -5.46
C ILE A 13 2.06 -18.39 -6.57
N GLU A 14 0.75 -18.18 -6.45
CA GLU A 14 -0.24 -18.54 -7.46
C GLU A 14 -1.03 -17.32 -7.92
N PHE A 15 -1.20 -17.17 -9.23
CA PHE A 15 -2.05 -16.16 -9.86
C PHE A 15 -3.24 -16.85 -10.52
N PHE A 16 -4.45 -16.38 -10.22
CA PHE A 16 -5.68 -16.91 -10.79
C PHE A 16 -6.70 -15.78 -10.99
N ALA A 17 -7.63 -15.98 -11.92
CA ALA A 17 -8.75 -15.07 -12.11
C ALA A 17 -9.83 -15.33 -11.05
N ALA A 18 -10.37 -14.27 -10.44
CA ALA A 18 -11.37 -14.36 -9.38
C ALA A 18 -12.43 -13.27 -9.53
N THR A 19 -13.64 -13.56 -9.04
CA THR A 19 -14.71 -12.57 -8.84
C THR A 19 -14.78 -12.25 -7.35
N ILE A 20 -14.64 -10.97 -7.00
CA ILE A 20 -14.58 -10.51 -5.60
C ILE A 20 -15.69 -9.47 -5.37
N GLU A 21 -16.33 -9.55 -4.21
CA GLU A 21 -17.28 -8.56 -3.73
C GLU A 21 -16.73 -7.92 -2.44
N SER A 22 -16.48 -6.61 -2.47
CA SER A 22 -15.99 -5.90 -1.29
C SER A 22 -17.05 -5.85 -0.20
N LYS A 23 -16.67 -6.21 1.04
CA LYS A 23 -17.57 -6.22 2.20
C LYS A 23 -17.55 -4.93 3.00
N ALA A 24 -16.58 -4.05 2.75
CA ALA A 24 -16.51 -2.75 3.41
C ALA A 24 -15.71 -1.73 2.59
N LYS A 25 -16.07 -0.45 2.75
CA LYS A 25 -15.29 0.68 2.27
C LYS A 25 -14.67 1.39 3.47
N LEU A 26 -13.37 1.26 3.63
CA LEU A 26 -12.62 1.80 4.77
C LEU A 26 -11.89 3.09 4.37
N VAL A 27 -11.76 4.02 5.32
CA VAL A 27 -11.03 5.28 5.14
C VAL A 27 -9.71 5.21 5.91
N TYR A 28 -8.62 5.69 5.31
CA TYR A 28 -7.27 5.61 5.89
C TYR A 28 -7.17 6.23 7.28
N ASP A 29 -7.74 7.43 7.46
CA ASP A 29 -7.69 8.13 8.75
C ASP A 29 -8.43 7.34 9.82
N GLN A 30 -9.64 6.88 9.51
CA GLN A 30 -10.46 6.06 10.42
C GLN A 30 -9.76 4.76 10.84
N VAL A 31 -9.18 4.04 9.88
CA VAL A 31 -8.44 2.81 10.16
C VAL A 31 -7.18 3.09 10.98
N SER A 32 -6.48 4.18 10.70
CA SER A 32 -5.30 4.58 11.45
C SER A 32 -5.67 4.98 12.88
N ASP A 33 -6.72 5.79 13.03
CA ASP A 33 -7.26 6.23 14.30
C ASP A 33 -7.60 5.02 15.17
N TRP A 34 -8.36 4.06 14.62
CA TRP A 34 -8.75 2.83 15.31
C TRP A 34 -7.55 1.96 15.72
N LEU A 35 -6.56 1.76 14.83
CA LEU A 35 -5.36 0.99 15.14
C LEU A 35 -4.47 1.68 16.19
N GLU A 36 -4.50 3.01 16.25
CA GLU A 36 -3.76 3.84 17.21
C GLU A 36 -4.54 4.05 18.52
N ASN A 37 -5.73 3.44 18.67
CA ASN A 37 -6.65 3.62 19.80
C ASN A 37 -7.06 5.08 20.03
N THR A 38 -7.27 5.80 18.94
CA THR A 38 -7.69 7.21 18.91
C THR A 38 -9.00 7.34 18.15
N GLY A 39 -9.84 8.30 18.53
CA GLY A 39 -11.13 8.55 17.87
C GLY A 39 -12.24 7.55 18.24
N ASP A 40 -13.42 7.77 17.64
CA ASP A 40 -14.66 7.04 17.98
C ASP A 40 -15.07 6.02 16.91
N TRP A 41 -14.36 5.98 15.77
CA TRP A 41 -14.69 5.08 14.68
C TRP A 41 -14.22 3.66 14.98
N GLN A 42 -15.07 2.68 14.68
CA GLN A 42 -14.75 1.26 14.77
C GLN A 42 -15.31 0.50 13.56
N PRO A 43 -14.69 -0.62 13.14
CA PRO A 43 -15.23 -1.48 12.11
C PRO A 43 -16.64 -1.95 12.44
N GLU A 44 -17.50 -2.03 11.43
CA GLU A 44 -18.92 -2.42 11.58
C GLU A 44 -19.11 -3.89 11.98
N SER A 45 -18.10 -4.73 11.75
CA SER A 45 -18.12 -6.17 12.03
C SER A 45 -16.79 -6.62 12.60
N GLU A 46 -16.82 -7.57 13.54
CA GLU A 46 -15.61 -8.18 14.09
C GLU A 46 -14.78 -8.86 13.00
N ALA A 47 -15.42 -9.43 11.98
CA ALA A 47 -14.71 -10.02 10.85
C ALA A 47 -13.84 -8.98 10.11
N ILE A 48 -14.33 -7.74 9.96
CA ILE A 48 -13.55 -6.66 9.34
C ILE A 48 -12.43 -6.22 10.29
N ALA A 49 -12.72 -6.12 11.59
CA ALA A 49 -11.72 -5.78 12.60
C ALA A 49 -10.54 -6.77 12.60
N GLU A 50 -10.82 -8.07 12.55
CA GLU A 50 -9.80 -9.11 12.45
C GLU A 50 -8.99 -9.00 11.17
N GLN A 51 -9.62 -8.76 10.02
CA GLN A 51 -8.91 -8.55 8.75
C GLN A 51 -7.95 -7.35 8.84
N VAL A 52 -8.39 -6.23 9.41
CA VAL A 52 -7.54 -5.04 9.57
C VAL A 52 -6.36 -5.33 10.51
N ARG A 53 -6.57 -6.06 11.61
CA ARG A 53 -5.47 -6.47 12.52
C ARG A 53 -4.48 -7.40 11.83
N LEU A 54 -4.95 -8.37 11.05
CA LEU A 54 -4.08 -9.26 10.28
C LEU A 54 -3.25 -8.48 9.25
N LEU A 55 -3.87 -7.53 8.54
CA LEU A 55 -3.17 -6.65 7.61
C LEU A 55 -2.11 -5.77 8.30
N ALA A 56 -2.40 -5.28 9.51
CA ALA A 56 -1.43 -4.55 10.32
C ALA A 56 -0.23 -5.44 10.72
N GLN A 57 -0.46 -6.69 11.11
CA GLN A 57 0.63 -7.64 11.41
C GLN A 57 1.48 -7.93 10.17
N ILE A 58 0.86 -8.11 9.00
CA ILE A 58 1.57 -8.29 7.73
C ILE A 58 2.43 -7.06 7.44
N CYS A 59 1.87 -5.86 7.56
CA CYS A 59 2.60 -4.61 7.37
C CYS A 59 3.82 -4.50 8.28
N GLN A 60 3.67 -4.86 9.56
CA GLN A 60 4.76 -4.83 10.51
C GLN A 60 5.89 -5.79 10.10
N ARG A 61 5.57 -7.06 9.85
CA ARG A 61 6.57 -8.07 9.46
C ARG A 61 7.27 -7.72 8.16
N ARG A 62 6.52 -7.24 7.16
CA ARG A 62 7.09 -6.78 5.88
C ARG A 62 7.96 -5.55 6.04
N GLY A 63 7.56 -4.60 6.89
CA GLY A 63 8.35 -3.43 7.24
C GLY A 63 9.68 -3.80 7.90
N GLU A 64 9.65 -4.71 8.88
CA GLU A 64 10.83 -5.25 9.55
C GLU A 64 11.75 -6.00 8.55
N TRP A 65 11.18 -6.86 7.71
CA TRP A 65 11.94 -7.55 6.68
C TRP A 65 12.63 -6.58 5.72
N ARG A 66 11.91 -5.55 5.25
CA ARG A 66 12.47 -4.51 4.37
C ARG A 66 13.52 -3.68 5.06
N HIS A 67 13.37 -3.38 6.35
CA HIS A 67 14.40 -2.67 7.11
C HIS A 67 15.71 -3.45 7.16
N ASN A 68 15.63 -4.77 7.32
CA ASN A 68 16.79 -5.64 7.45
C ASN A 68 17.43 -6.01 6.09
N HIS A 69 16.64 -6.08 5.02
CA HIS A 69 17.09 -6.64 3.73
C HIS A 69 17.04 -5.67 2.55
N ALA A 70 16.46 -4.47 2.72
CA ALA A 70 16.25 -3.52 1.63
C ALA A 70 16.51 -2.05 2.06
N LEU A 71 16.59 -1.17 1.07
CA LEU A 71 16.67 0.27 1.33
C LEU A 71 15.29 0.80 1.70
N VAL A 72 15.13 1.22 2.96
CA VAL A 72 13.95 1.98 3.42
C VAL A 72 14.22 3.46 3.20
N PHE A 73 13.46 4.07 2.29
CA PHE A 73 13.50 5.52 2.10
C PHE A 73 12.89 6.23 3.31
N LYS A 74 13.46 7.36 3.72
CA LYS A 74 12.80 8.25 4.68
C LYS A 74 11.52 8.80 4.07
N ASP A 75 10.44 8.71 4.83
CA ASP A 75 9.16 9.29 4.44
C ASP A 75 9.29 10.80 4.24
N ARG A 76 8.75 11.26 3.11
CA ARG A 76 8.50 12.68 2.86
C ARG A 76 7.00 12.88 2.96
N PRO A 77 6.54 13.95 3.64
CA PRO A 77 5.11 14.25 3.70
C PRO A 77 4.58 14.49 2.29
N ASP A 78 3.41 13.91 2.01
CA ASP A 78 2.65 14.25 0.82
C ASP A 78 1.84 15.52 1.12
N TYR A 79 1.76 16.43 0.15
CA TYR A 79 1.07 17.71 0.33
C TYR A 79 -0.23 17.72 -0.46
N ARG A 80 -1.34 18.01 0.22
CA ARG A 80 -2.66 18.16 -0.40
C ARG A 80 -3.04 19.64 -0.47
N PHE A 81 -3.41 20.08 -1.67
CA PHE A 81 -3.95 21.41 -1.90
C PHE A 81 -5.45 21.41 -1.64
N ILE A 82 -5.90 22.27 -0.72
CA ILE A 82 -7.32 22.55 -0.51
C ILE A 82 -7.70 23.67 -1.46
N LEU A 83 -8.59 23.39 -2.41
CA LEU A 83 -9.04 24.34 -3.42
C LEU A 83 -10.43 24.88 -3.08
N GLY A 84 -10.62 26.18 -3.26
CA GLY A 84 -11.92 26.84 -3.19
C GLY A 84 -12.76 26.62 -4.45
N GLU A 85 -13.98 27.15 -4.45
CA GLU A 85 -14.95 26.95 -5.54
C GLU A 85 -14.48 27.50 -6.90
N LYS A 86 -13.58 28.50 -6.92
CA LYS A 86 -13.02 29.07 -8.15
C LYS A 86 -11.62 28.52 -8.47
N GLY A 87 -11.18 27.47 -7.77
CA GLY A 87 -9.88 26.83 -7.97
C GLY A 87 -8.70 27.56 -7.32
N GLU A 88 -8.96 28.55 -6.46
CA GLU A 88 -7.97 29.20 -5.62
C GLU A 88 -7.44 28.24 -4.56
N VAL A 89 -6.13 28.28 -4.28
CA VAL A 89 -5.52 27.48 -3.20
C VAL A 89 -5.85 28.16 -1.87
N LEU A 90 -6.68 27.52 -1.07
CA LEU A 90 -7.04 27.97 0.27
C LEU A 90 -5.98 27.56 1.29
N ASP A 91 -5.47 26.34 1.17
CA ASP A 91 -4.49 25.80 2.11
C ASP A 91 -3.63 24.70 1.47
N ILE A 92 -2.46 24.46 2.06
CA ILE A 92 -1.54 23.38 1.71
C ILE A 92 -1.26 22.57 2.97
N VAL A 93 -1.91 21.42 3.07
CA VAL A 93 -1.81 20.55 4.25
C VAL A 93 -0.82 19.44 3.96
N ALA A 94 0.14 19.24 4.88
CA ALA A 94 1.00 18.07 4.88
C ALA A 94 0.25 16.90 5.50
N GLU A 95 0.04 15.83 4.74
CA GLU A 95 -0.60 14.61 5.24
C GLU A 95 0.48 13.61 5.66
N PRO A 96 0.58 13.30 6.97
CA PRO A 96 1.53 12.31 7.42
C PRO A 96 1.08 10.92 6.98
N ARG A 97 2.02 10.09 6.51
CA ARG A 97 1.74 8.69 6.23
C ARG A 97 1.56 7.92 7.54
N ARG A 98 0.33 7.50 7.81
CA ARG A 98 -0.03 6.75 9.02
C ARG A 98 -0.07 5.24 8.74
N ILE A 99 -0.43 4.47 9.76
CA ILE A 99 -0.39 3.00 9.70
C ILE A 99 -1.25 2.43 8.58
N ALA A 100 -2.45 2.98 8.31
CA ALA A 100 -3.30 2.48 7.25
C ALA A 100 -2.69 2.69 5.85
N ASN A 101 -1.96 3.78 5.62
CA ASN A 101 -1.25 4.00 4.36
C ASN A 101 -0.14 2.96 4.20
N ARG A 102 0.65 2.73 5.26
CA ARG A 102 1.74 1.74 5.25
C ARG A 102 1.24 0.31 4.99
N ILE A 103 0.07 -0.05 5.52
CA ILE A 103 -0.56 -1.36 5.27
C ILE A 103 -0.77 -1.58 3.77
N VAL A 104 -1.39 -0.62 3.09
CA VAL A 104 -1.64 -0.73 1.65
C VAL A 104 -0.34 -0.68 0.86
N GLU A 105 0.60 0.17 1.24
CA GLU A 105 1.92 0.23 0.59
C GLU A 105 2.67 -1.11 0.64
N GLU A 106 2.79 -1.73 1.82
CA GLU A 106 3.48 -3.01 1.96
C GLU A 106 2.76 -4.15 1.24
N ALA A 107 1.43 -4.17 1.27
CA ALA A 107 0.64 -5.14 0.52
C ALA A 107 0.87 -5.02 -0.99
N MET A 108 0.87 -3.79 -1.52
CA MET A 108 1.11 -3.52 -2.95
C MET A 108 2.55 -3.86 -3.36
N ILE A 109 3.53 -3.56 -2.51
CA ILE A 109 4.93 -3.93 -2.76
C ILE A 109 5.08 -5.45 -2.78
N ALA A 110 4.47 -6.18 -1.84
CA ALA A 110 4.50 -7.63 -1.83
C ALA A 110 3.83 -8.23 -3.07
N ALA A 111 2.67 -7.70 -3.49
CA ALA A 111 2.00 -8.13 -4.71
C ALA A 111 2.85 -7.88 -5.98
N ASN A 112 3.52 -6.73 -6.07
CA ASN A 112 4.41 -6.41 -7.18
C ASN A 112 5.65 -7.31 -7.23
N ILE A 113 6.22 -7.67 -6.07
CA ILE A 113 7.30 -8.66 -6.00
C ILE A 113 6.81 -10.02 -6.52
N CYS A 114 5.60 -10.44 -6.11
CA CYS A 114 5.00 -11.68 -6.59
C CYS A 114 4.81 -11.67 -8.11
N ALA A 115 4.32 -10.55 -8.66
CA ALA A 115 4.11 -10.40 -10.10
C ALA A 115 5.44 -10.41 -10.86
N ALA A 116 6.48 -9.74 -10.35
CA ALA A 116 7.81 -9.75 -10.94
C ALA A 116 8.42 -11.16 -10.93
N ALA A 117 8.27 -11.93 -9.84
CA ALA A 117 8.73 -13.31 -9.76
C ALA A 117 7.99 -14.22 -10.76
N TYR A 118 6.66 -14.09 -10.86
CA TYR A 118 5.86 -14.86 -11.82
C TYR A 118 6.23 -14.56 -13.27
N CYS A 119 6.40 -13.28 -13.64
CA CYS A 119 6.82 -12.85 -14.98
C CYS A 119 8.28 -13.19 -15.30
N ALA A 120 9.16 -13.35 -14.29
CA ALA A 120 10.53 -13.77 -14.53
C ALA A 120 10.62 -15.26 -14.88
N ILE A 121 9.72 -16.08 -14.32
CA ILE A 121 9.67 -17.54 -14.53
C ILE A 121 8.89 -17.89 -15.80
N SER A 122 7.77 -17.21 -16.04
CA SER A 122 7.01 -17.33 -17.29
C SER A 122 7.70 -16.47 -18.34
N SER A 123 8.37 -17.08 -19.32
CA SER A 123 9.14 -16.44 -20.41
C SER A 123 8.33 -15.55 -21.38
N VAL A 124 7.29 -14.87 -20.87
CA VAL A 124 6.49 -13.86 -21.53
C VAL A 124 7.10 -12.49 -21.19
N LEU A 125 7.94 -12.01 -22.12
CA LEU A 125 8.37 -10.62 -22.31
C LEU A 125 8.22 -9.68 -21.09
N ALA A 126 9.36 -9.40 -20.48
CA ALA A 126 9.64 -8.42 -19.43
C ALA A 126 9.31 -6.95 -19.81
N SER A 127 8.11 -6.68 -20.33
CA SER A 127 7.69 -5.35 -20.80
C SER A 127 6.84 -4.58 -19.79
N ILE A 128 6.26 -5.24 -18.77
CA ILE A 128 5.38 -4.57 -17.79
C ILE A 128 6.13 -4.19 -16.51
N THR A 129 7.22 -4.90 -16.16
CA THR A 129 8.10 -4.52 -15.04
C THR A 129 8.87 -3.22 -15.32
N CYS A 130 9.06 -2.84 -16.59
CA CYS A 130 9.67 -1.56 -16.96
C CYS A 130 8.71 -0.35 -16.83
N ILE A 131 7.38 -0.53 -16.77
CA ILE A 131 6.47 0.62 -16.77
C ILE A 131 6.26 1.18 -15.37
N TRP A 132 6.26 0.36 -14.30
CA TRP A 132 6.01 0.87 -12.94
C TRP A 132 7.28 1.24 -12.15
N ALA A 133 8.38 0.51 -12.32
CA ALA A 133 9.63 0.80 -11.61
C ALA A 133 10.36 2.06 -12.15
N LEU A 134 10.11 2.46 -13.40
CA LEU A 134 10.74 3.64 -14.02
C LEU A 134 9.99 4.96 -13.72
N ILE A 135 8.74 4.91 -13.27
CA ILE A 135 7.93 6.13 -12.97
C ILE A 135 8.43 6.86 -11.72
N ARG A 136 9.14 6.19 -10.79
CA ARG A 136 9.82 6.87 -9.66
C ARG A 136 11.11 7.61 -10.04
N ARG A 137 11.49 7.65 -11.33
CA ARG A 137 12.70 8.33 -11.83
C ARG A 137 12.44 9.38 -12.92
N MET A 138 11.23 9.93 -13.02
CA MET A 138 10.97 11.10 -13.88
C MET A 138 10.57 12.34 -13.06
N PRO A 139 11.22 13.50 -13.26
CA PRO A 139 10.81 14.75 -12.65
C PRO A 139 9.51 15.29 -13.27
N THR A 140 8.66 15.78 -12.37
CA THR A 140 7.39 16.50 -12.52
C THR A 140 7.25 17.43 -13.74
N ARG A 141 6.47 17.01 -14.73
CA ARG A 141 5.63 17.85 -15.62
C ARG A 141 4.92 16.89 -16.59
N TRP A 142 3.64 17.12 -16.90
CA TRP A 142 2.83 16.42 -17.91
C TRP A 142 2.09 15.13 -17.51
N GLN A 143 1.02 15.24 -16.71
CA GLN A 143 -0.20 14.40 -16.86
C GLN A 143 -1.47 15.19 -16.49
N ARG A 144 -1.63 16.39 -17.06
CA ARG A 144 -2.94 17.02 -17.26
C ARG A 144 -3.20 17.09 -18.76
N CYS A 145 -3.86 16.07 -19.29
CA CYS A 145 -4.76 16.08 -20.44
C CYS A 145 -5.72 14.91 -20.25
#